data_AF-A0A3P7MW26-F1
#
_entry.id   AF-A0A3P7MW26-F1
#
_cell.length_a   1.000
_cell.length_b   1.000
_cell.length_c   1.000
_cell.angle_alpha   90.00
_cell.angle_beta   90.00
_cell.angle_gamma   90.00
#
_symmetry.space_group_name_H-M   'P 1'
#
loop_
_entity.id
_entity.type
_entity.pdbx_description
1 polymer ?
#
loop_
_entity_poly.entity_id
_entity_poly.type
_entity_poly.pdbx_seq_one_letter_code
_entity_poly.pdbx_strand_id
1 'polypeptide(L)' 'MCSFFQGNQIVLVHHVRNQEQLLQSDRPATITVETYETNYVQMNGAPATREDLMMVLADLDAFLIRASHVDQQQSSR' A
#
# COMPACT_ATOMS: atom_id res chain seq x y z
N MET A 1 5.01 -5.34 0.68
CA MET A 1 4.55 -4.47 -0.41
C MET A 1 4.07 -3.22 0.27
N CYS A 2 4.51 -2.05 -0.16
CA CYS A 2 4.00 -0.78 0.39
C CYS A 2 3.02 -0.21 -0.62
N SER A 3 1.78 0.05 -0.19
CA SER A 3 0.79 0.73 -1.02
C SER A 3 0.66 2.17 -0.55
N PHE A 4 0.48 3.09 -1.49
CA PHE A 4 0.33 4.52 -1.23
C PHE A 4 -1.02 4.97 -1.78
N PHE A 5 -1.75 5.71 -0.97
CA PHE A 5 -2.90 6.49 -1.40
C PHE A 5 -2.51 7.96 -1.32
N GLN A 6 -2.73 8.69 -2.41
CA GLN A 6 -2.53 10.13 -2.46
C GLN A 6 -3.82 10.79 -2.94
N GLY A 7 -4.22 11.85 -2.25
CA GLY A 7 -5.41 12.63 -2.54
C GLY A 7 -5.52 13.82 -1.61
N ASN A 8 -6.06 14.95 -2.06
CA ASN A 8 -6.18 16.18 -1.25
C ASN A 8 -4.88 16.60 -0.52
N GLN A 9 -3.73 16.46 -1.19
CA GLN A 9 -2.38 16.70 -0.63
C GLN A 9 -1.98 15.80 0.56
N ILE A 10 -2.79 14.81 0.92
CA ILE A 10 -2.50 13.84 1.95
C ILE A 10 -1.93 12.58 1.28
N VAL A 11 -0.86 12.04 1.87
CA VAL A 11 -0.30 10.75 1.44
C VAL A 11 -0.34 9.76 2.60
N LEU A 12 -1.08 8.67 2.37
CA LEU A 12 -1.23 7.56 3.30
C LEU A 12 -0.47 6.34 2.79
N VAL A 13 0.29 5.72 3.68
CA VAL A 13 1.14 4.57 3.41
C VAL A 13 0.59 3.35 4.15
N HIS A 14 0.31 2.30 3.39
CA HIS A 14 -0.05 0.99 3.89
C HIS A 14 1.16 0.05 3.83
N HIS A 15 1.46 -0.60 4.94
CA HIS A 15 2.52 -1.60 5.03
C HIS A 15 1.90 -2.99 5.15
N VAL A 16 2.01 -3.78 4.08
CA VAL A 16 1.56 -5.18 4.11
C VAL A 16 2.44 -5.98 5.07
N ARG A 17 1.85 -6.47 6.16
CA ARG A 17 2.49 -7.43 7.08
C ARG A 17 2.66 -8.77 6.37
N ASN A 18 3.77 -9.48 6.62
CA ASN A 18 4.10 -10.76 5.98
C ASN A 18 4.28 -10.72 4.45
N GLN A 19 4.89 -9.64 3.94
CA GLN A 19 5.21 -9.48 2.52
C GLN A 19 5.91 -10.71 1.91
N GLU A 20 6.93 -11.26 2.58
CA GLU A 20 7.74 -12.36 2.08
C GLU A 20 6.93 -13.65 1.87
N GLN A 21 5.88 -13.83 2.67
CA GLN A 21 5.02 -15.00 2.58
C GLN A 21 3.98 -14.87 1.45
N LEU A 22 3.52 -13.64 1.21
CA LEU A 22 2.50 -13.32 0.19
C LEU A 22 3.09 -13.17 -1.21
N LEU A 23 4.31 -12.65 -1.33
CA LEU A 23 5.00 -12.45 -2.61
C LEU A 23 5.98 -13.59 -2.86
N GLN A 24 5.45 -14.78 -3.15
CA GLN A 24 6.27 -15.90 -3.63
C GLN A 24 6.43 -15.80 -5.15
N SER A 25 7.66 -15.98 -5.63
CA SER A 25 7.93 -16.03 -7.07
C SER A 25 7.11 -17.15 -7.71
N ASP A 26 6.58 -16.91 -8.90
CA ASP A 26 5.83 -17.89 -9.70
C ASP A 26 4.42 -18.27 -9.19
N ARG A 27 3.83 -17.47 -8.29
CA ARG A 27 2.42 -17.63 -7.88
C ARG A 27 1.64 -16.32 -7.92
N PRO A 28 0.40 -16.31 -8.46
CA PRO A 28 -0.48 -15.15 -8.34
C PRO A 28 -0.82 -14.90 -6.87
N ALA A 29 -0.62 -13.67 -6.40
CA ALA A 29 -0.93 -13.25 -5.05
C ALA A 29 -2.10 -12.28 -5.05
N THR A 30 -3.18 -12.62 -4.33
CA THR A 30 -4.30 -11.70 -4.08
C THR A 30 -4.05 -10.96 -2.77
N ILE A 31 -3.88 -9.64 -2.84
CA ILE A 31 -3.68 -8.80 -1.66
C ILE A 31 -4.96 -8.01 -1.40
N THR A 32 -5.67 -8.38 -0.34
CA THR A 32 -6.79 -7.60 0.16
C THR A 32 -6.25 -6.52 1.08
N VAL A 33 -6.42 -5.27 0.69
CA VAL A 33 -6.08 -4.12 1.53
C VAL A 33 -7.35 -3.65 2.22
N GLU A 34 -7.44 -3.89 3.53
CA GLU A 34 -8.57 -3.39 4.31
C GLU A 34 -8.41 -1.88 4.52
N THR A 35 -9.37 -1.10 4.04
CA THR A 35 -9.40 0.36 4.12
C THR A 35 -9.88 0.83 5.51
N TYR A 36 -9.18 0.43 6.56
CA TYR A 36 -9.34 0.96 7.92
C TYR A 36 -8.17 1.88 8.24
N GLU A 37 -8.42 3.01 8.90
CA GLU A 37 -7.41 4.03 9.19
C GLU A 37 -6.19 3.48 9.95
N THR A 38 -6.41 2.47 10.80
CA THR A 38 -5.37 1.80 11.59
C THR A 38 -4.33 1.06 10.75
N ASN A 39 -4.64 0.78 9.49
CA ASN A 39 -3.72 0.13 8.55
C ASN A 39 -2.85 1.14 7.79
N TYR A 40 -3.09 2.45 7.96
CA TYR A 40 -2.40 3.52 7.27
C TYR A 40 -1.61 4.41 8.22
N VAL A 41 -0.49 4.90 7.72
CA VAL A 41 0.30 5.95 8.37
C VAL A 41 0.51 7.08 7.38
N GLN A 42 0.61 8.31 7.88
CA GLN A 42 1.04 9.44 7.07
C GLN A 42 2.52 9.29 6.68
N MET A 43 2.96 10.01 5.63
CA MET A 43 4.37 10.04 5.21
C MET A 43 5.36 10.46 6.31
N ASN A 44 4.92 11.26 7.28
CA ASN A 44 5.70 11.67 8.45
C ASN A 44 5.80 10.58 9.54
N GLY A 45 5.14 9.44 9.37
CA GLY A 45 5.09 8.33 10.34
C GLY A 45 3.98 8.43 11.39
N ALA A 46 3.18 9.50 11.39
CA ALA A 46 2.01 9.61 12.27
C ALA A 46 0.92 8.60 11.88
N PRO A 47 0.14 8.07 12.84
CA PRO A 47 -1.02 7.24 12.52
C PRO A 47 -2.04 8.04 11.72
N ALA A 48 -2.64 7.41 10.71
CA ALA A 48 -3.71 8.03 9.95
C ALA A 48 -5.00 8.10 10.79
N THR A 49 -5.76 9.17 10.63
CA THR A 49 -7.10 9.28 11.20
C THR A 49 -8.16 8.82 10.19
N ARG A 50 -9.38 8.56 10.67
CA ARG A 50 -10.53 8.31 9.79
C ARG A 50 -10.77 9.49 8.84
N GLU A 51 -10.57 10.71 9.32
CA GLU A 51 -10.73 11.92 8.52
C GLU A 51 -9.71 11.95 7.38
N ASP A 52 -8.43 11.68 7.66
CA ASP A 52 -7.38 11.60 6.64
C ASP A 52 -7.72 10.58 5.56
N LEU A 53 -8.17 9.38 5.97
CA LEU A 53 -8.54 8.33 5.03
C LEU A 53 -9.72 8.76 4.15
N MET A 54 -10.76 9.35 4.74
CA MET A 54 -11.91 9.82 3.97
C MET A 54 -11.57 11.01 3.07
N MET A 55 -10.68 11.91 3.48
CA MET A 55 -10.20 13.01 2.64
C MET A 55 -9.45 12.50 1.42
N VAL A 56 -8.58 11.50 1.59
CA VAL A 56 -7.85 10.90 0.46
C VAL A 56 -8.78 10.12 -0.47
N LEU A 57 -9.78 9.41 0.07
CA LEU A 57 -10.75 8.67 -0.74
C LEU A 57 -11.77 9.58 -1.44
N ALA A 58 -12.02 10.78 -0.91
CA ALA A 58 -12.96 11.74 -1.49
C ALA A 58 -12.42 12.37 -2.79
N ASP A 59 -11.09 12.52 -2.91
CA ASP A 59 -10.43 13.00 -4.13
C ASP A 59 -9.08 12.30 -4.32
N LEU A 60 -9.13 11.12 -4.94
CA LEU A 60 -7.98 10.22 -5.06
C LEU A 60 -7.17 10.53 -6.32
N ASP A 61 -5.98 11.10 -6.14
CA ASP A 61 -5.04 11.42 -7.21
C ASP A 61 -4.34 10.16 -7.74
N ALA A 62 -3.88 9.30 -6.82
CA ALA A 62 -3.10 8.12 -7.17
C ALA A 62 -3.22 6.99 -6.12
N PHE A 63 -3.27 5.77 -6.63
CA PHE A 63 -3.08 4.55 -5.85
C PHE A 63 -1.86 3.80 -6.39
N LEU A 64 -0.76 3.82 -5.63
CA LEU A 64 0.52 3.28 -6.06
C LEU A 64 0.85 2.03 -5.26
N ILE A 65 1.30 0.99 -5.93
CA ILE A 65 1.74 -0.25 -5.31
C ILE A 65 3.24 -0.41 -5.55
N ARG A 66 4.05 -0.40 -4.48
CA ARG A 66 5.48 -0.71 -4.56
C ARG A 66 5.69 -2.22 -4.45
N ALA A 67 5.97 -2.86 -5.58
CA ALA A 67 6.55 -4.18 -5.63
C ALA A 67 8.06 -4.06 -5.32
N SER A 68 8.44 -4.14 -4.04
CA SER A 68 9.85 -4.35 -3.71
C SER A 68 10.20 -5.79 -4.09
N HIS A 69 11.07 -5.94 -5.08
CA HIS A 69 11.64 -7.21 -5.52
C HIS A 69 12.23 -7.95 -4.32
N VAL A 70 11.79 -9.19 -4.10
CA VAL A 70 12.61 -10.20 -3.42
C VAL A 70 13.64 -10.66 -4.46
N ASP A 71 14.90 -10.80 -4.08
CA ASP A 71 16.13 -10.86 -4.92
C ASP A 71 16.21 -11.81 -6.16
N GLN A 72 15.13 -12.40 -6.68
CA GLN A 72 15.16 -13.34 -7.82
C GLN A 72 13.95 -13.27 -8.76
N GLN A 73 13.56 -12.08 -9.23
CA GLN A 73 12.63 -12.00 -10.37
C GLN A 73 13.41 -12.18 -11.68
N GLN A 74 13.30 -13.37 -12.29
CA GLN A 74 13.64 -13.56 -13.70
C GLN A 74 12.41 -13.19 -14.54
N SER A 75 12.59 -12.27 -15.47
CA SER A 75 11.56 -11.94 -16.47
C SER A 75 11.26 -13.16 -17.34
N SER A 76 9.98 -13.49 -17.51
CA SER A 76 9.51 -14.29 -18.63
C SER A 76 9.16 -13.38 -19.82
N ARG A 77 9.46 -13.85 -21.03
CA ARG A 77 9.27 -13.16 -22.31
C ARG A 77 8.01 -13.65 -23.00
#